data_AF-A0A6J0D8Q4-F1
#
_entry.id   AF-A0A6J0D8Q4-F1
#
_cell.length_a   1.000
_cell.length_b   1.000
_cell.length_c   1.000
_cell.angle_alpha   90.00
_cell.angle_beta   90.00
_cell.angle_gamma   90.00
#
_symmetry.space_group_name_H-M   'P 1'
#
loop_
_entity.id
_entity.type
_entity.pdbx_description
1 polymer ?
#
loop_
_entity_poly.entity_id
_entity_poly.type
_entity_poly.pdbx_seq_one_letter_code
_entity_poly.pdbx_strand_id
1 'polypeptide(L)'
;MLAASGLRLTLLLCWLLAPQPTQPERLFHSRDRSDLEPSPVSQAKPIADLHAAQRFLSKYGWSEEPRPKESAGVPVGSTLAQAVRRFQKANRLPASGELDLPTLAAMNRPRCGIPDTKLPPQAALPTPLGLRPRARQKRFLQMLLPKPGGQHEGTPDTGPSRAFSKKTLTWRLVGDAYSSQLSVEEQRYIFRLAFRMWSEVTPLDFREDLTAPGTMVDIKLGFGRGRHLGCSRVFDGSGQEFAHAWRLGEIHFDDDEHFTPLSSDTGISLLKVAVHEIGHVLGLPHTYRAGSIMQPNYIPQEPAFELDWSDRKAIQRLYGSCEGSFDTVFDWIRKERNQYGEVRVRFNTYFFRSSWYWLYENRNNRTRYGDPLQILTGWRGIPMQSIDAFVHVWSWGKDERYFFKGICF
;
A
#
# COMPACT_ATOMS: atom_id res chain seq x y z
N MET A 1 -37.06 -30.14 80.44
CA MET A 1 -36.53 -31.44 80.91
C MET A 1 -35.85 -32.11 79.73
N LEU A 2 -34.58 -32.46 79.91
CA LEU A 2 -33.72 -33.16 78.96
C LEU A 2 -34.13 -34.63 78.83
N ALA A 3 -34.06 -35.20 77.62
CA ALA A 3 -33.67 -36.59 77.42
C ALA A 3 -33.13 -36.77 76.00
N ALA A 4 -32.06 -37.56 75.91
CA ALA A 4 -31.10 -37.65 74.82
C ALA A 4 -31.22 -38.98 74.05
N SER A 5 -30.39 -39.07 73.00
CA SER A 5 -29.73 -40.29 72.48
C SER A 5 -30.40 -41.05 71.32
N GLY A 6 -29.58 -41.33 70.28
CA GLY A 6 -29.88 -42.38 69.30
C GLY A 6 -29.04 -42.30 68.02
N LEU A 7 -28.10 -43.22 67.85
CA LEU A 7 -27.09 -43.32 66.78
C LEU A 7 -27.63 -43.79 65.40
N ARG A 8 -27.01 -43.21 64.35
CA ARG A 8 -26.43 -43.78 63.10
C ARG A 8 -27.13 -44.88 62.26
N LEU A 9 -26.96 -44.63 60.95
CA LEU A 9 -26.70 -45.53 59.81
C LEU A 9 -27.90 -46.13 59.05
N THR A 10 -28.15 -45.63 57.84
CA THR A 10 -27.96 -46.33 56.55
C THR A 10 -28.64 -45.54 55.44
N LEU A 11 -27.88 -45.03 54.47
CA LEU A 11 -28.43 -44.54 53.20
C LEU A 11 -27.67 -45.22 52.08
N LEU A 12 -28.28 -46.29 51.59
CA LEU A 12 -27.91 -47.01 50.38
C LEU A 12 -28.80 -46.49 49.24
N LEU A 13 -28.15 -46.20 48.11
CA LEU A 13 -28.66 -46.18 46.73
C LEU A 13 -29.97 -45.42 46.42
N CYS A 14 -29.81 -44.32 45.66
CA CYS A 14 -30.58 -44.10 44.43
C CYS A 14 -29.70 -43.32 43.43
N TRP A 15 -28.92 -44.07 42.66
CA TRP A 15 -28.55 -43.65 41.31
C TRP A 15 -29.80 -43.73 40.45
N LEU A 16 -30.14 -42.68 39.71
CA LEU A 16 -30.72 -42.74 38.35
C LEU A 16 -30.86 -41.29 37.79
N LEU A 17 -30.02 -41.02 36.79
CA LEU A 17 -30.29 -40.24 35.57
C LEU A 17 -30.77 -38.78 35.71
N ALA A 18 -29.82 -37.86 35.57
CA ALA A 18 -30.07 -36.57 34.90
C ALA A 18 -28.97 -36.34 33.84
N PRO A 19 -29.31 -36.13 32.55
CA PRO A 19 -28.31 -35.86 31.52
C PRO A 19 -27.76 -34.44 31.68
N GLN A 20 -26.44 -34.30 31.61
CA GLN A 20 -25.79 -32.99 31.54
C GLN A 20 -26.11 -32.33 30.18
N PRO A 21 -26.32 -31.00 30.14
CA PRO A 21 -26.50 -30.30 28.88
C PRO A 21 -25.19 -30.34 28.09
N THR A 22 -25.22 -31.03 26.96
CA THR A 22 -24.14 -31.03 25.96
C THR A 22 -24.01 -29.61 25.40
N GLN A 23 -22.90 -28.95 25.70
CA GLN A 23 -22.49 -27.79 24.92
C GLN A 23 -22.20 -28.28 23.49
N PRO A 24 -22.76 -27.66 22.44
CA PRO A 24 -22.32 -27.95 21.08
C PRO A 24 -20.90 -27.42 20.94
N GLU A 25 -19.93 -28.32 20.84
CA GLU A 25 -18.56 -28.00 20.43
C GLU A 25 -18.65 -27.29 19.08
N ARG A 26 -18.41 -25.96 19.09
CA ARG A 26 -18.09 -25.25 17.86
C ARG A 26 -16.73 -25.74 17.43
N LEU A 27 -16.73 -26.58 16.40
CA LEU A 27 -15.57 -27.06 15.68
C LEU A 27 -14.94 -25.90 14.90
N PHE A 28 -14.34 -24.95 15.62
CA PHE A 28 -13.42 -23.98 15.05
C PHE A 28 -12.08 -24.69 14.86
N HIS A 29 -11.89 -25.29 13.70
CA HIS A 29 -10.55 -25.55 13.21
C HIS A 29 -9.89 -24.19 12.87
N SER A 30 -9.35 -23.51 13.88
CA SER A 30 -8.18 -22.67 13.65
C SER A 30 -7.04 -23.63 13.33
N ARG A 31 -6.88 -24.00 12.06
CA ARG A 31 -5.63 -24.63 11.60
C ARG A 31 -4.58 -23.54 11.68
N ASP A 32 -3.86 -23.48 12.80
CA ASP A 32 -2.51 -22.93 12.74
C ASP A 32 -1.77 -23.83 11.75
N ARG A 33 -1.41 -23.31 10.58
CA ARG A 33 -0.78 -24.07 9.50
C ARG A 33 0.66 -24.49 9.84
N SER A 34 0.93 -24.73 11.12
CA SER A 34 2.16 -25.22 11.73
C SER A 34 2.53 -26.62 11.23
N ASP A 35 1.57 -27.32 10.63
CA ASP A 35 1.69 -28.65 10.00
C ASP A 35 2.13 -28.59 8.53
N LEU A 36 2.23 -27.40 7.93
CA LEU A 36 2.75 -27.24 6.57
C LEU A 36 4.26 -27.11 6.62
N GLU A 37 4.97 -28.17 6.25
CA GLU A 37 6.35 -28.07 5.76
C GLU A 37 6.42 -26.90 4.76
N PRO A 38 7.36 -25.94 4.91
CA PRO A 38 7.47 -24.84 3.98
C PRO A 38 7.64 -25.42 2.59
N SER A 39 6.65 -25.18 1.73
CA SER A 39 6.75 -25.58 0.32
C SER A 39 8.09 -25.07 -0.22
N PRO A 40 8.84 -25.88 -0.97
CA PRO A 40 10.13 -25.45 -1.50
C PRO A 40 9.90 -24.14 -2.27
N VAL A 41 10.61 -23.08 -1.85
CA VAL A 41 10.49 -21.75 -2.43
C VAL A 41 10.75 -21.89 -3.93
N SER A 42 9.71 -21.70 -4.74
CA SER A 42 9.83 -21.69 -6.19
C SER A 42 10.64 -20.45 -6.55
N GLN A 43 11.84 -20.60 -7.12
CA GLN A 43 12.64 -19.47 -7.56
C GLN A 43 12.27 -19.06 -8.98
N ALA A 44 12.15 -17.75 -9.22
CA ALA A 44 11.90 -17.23 -10.54
C ALA A 44 13.08 -17.54 -11.48
N LYS A 45 12.77 -17.96 -12.71
CA LYS A 45 13.80 -18.32 -13.70
C LYS A 45 14.57 -17.08 -14.14
N PRO A 46 15.90 -17.03 -13.99
CA PRO A 46 16.67 -15.85 -14.33
C PRO A 46 16.59 -15.53 -15.83
N ILE A 47 16.55 -14.24 -16.14
CA ILE A 47 16.62 -13.70 -17.49
C ILE A 47 18.09 -13.75 -17.91
N ALA A 48 18.45 -14.79 -18.65
CA ALA A 48 19.83 -15.03 -19.10
C ALA A 48 19.99 -15.03 -20.62
N ASP A 49 18.88 -15.11 -21.37
CA ASP A 49 18.89 -15.21 -22.83
C ASP A 49 17.96 -14.17 -23.49
N LEU A 50 18.11 -14.06 -24.81
CA LEU A 50 17.37 -13.11 -25.64
C LEU A 50 15.86 -13.34 -25.59
N HIS A 51 15.42 -14.60 -25.52
CA HIS A 51 14.00 -14.94 -25.49
C HIS A 51 13.35 -14.55 -24.16
N ALA A 52 14.03 -14.80 -23.04
CA ALA A 52 13.62 -14.34 -21.72
C ALA A 52 13.57 -12.81 -21.64
N ALA A 53 14.57 -12.12 -22.19
CA ALA A 53 14.61 -10.67 -22.24
C ALA A 53 13.46 -10.09 -23.10
N GLN A 54 13.14 -10.70 -24.25
CA GLN A 54 12.00 -10.30 -25.07
C GLN A 54 10.67 -10.43 -24.32
N ARG A 55 10.48 -11.52 -23.56
CA ARG A 55 9.28 -11.70 -22.72
C ARG A 55 9.21 -10.65 -21.62
N PHE A 56 10.33 -10.34 -20.96
CA PHE A 56 10.42 -9.28 -19.96
C PHE A 56 10.03 -7.92 -20.55
N LEU A 57 10.65 -7.54 -21.67
CA LEU A 57 10.39 -6.25 -22.32
C LEU A 57 8.93 -6.15 -22.78
N SER A 58 8.33 -7.25 -23.24
CA SER A 58 6.92 -7.29 -23.61
C SER A 58 6.02 -7.18 -22.38
N LYS A 59 6.27 -7.98 -21.31
CA LYS A 59 5.51 -7.97 -20.04
C LYS A 59 5.44 -6.57 -19.43
N TYR A 60 6.55 -5.83 -19.47
CA TYR A 60 6.66 -4.50 -18.87
C TYR A 60 6.46 -3.34 -19.87
N GLY A 61 6.08 -3.64 -21.11
CA GLY A 61 5.66 -2.65 -22.13
C GLY A 61 6.79 -1.96 -22.90
N TRP A 62 8.04 -2.37 -22.74
CA TRP A 62 9.19 -1.81 -23.44
C TRP A 62 9.23 -2.12 -24.94
N SER A 63 8.56 -3.19 -25.38
CA SER A 63 8.41 -3.59 -26.78
C SER A 63 6.94 -3.65 -27.20
N GLU A 64 6.61 -3.21 -28.42
CA GLU A 64 5.31 -3.51 -29.04
C GLU A 64 5.27 -4.98 -29.47
N GLU A 65 4.12 -5.63 -29.34
CA GLU A 65 3.92 -6.93 -29.98
C GLU A 65 3.83 -6.74 -31.51
N PRO A 66 4.33 -7.70 -32.32
CA PRO A 66 4.27 -7.57 -33.77
C PRO A 66 2.82 -7.45 -34.24
N ARG A 67 2.46 -6.32 -34.84
CA ARG A 67 1.16 -6.15 -35.50
C ARG A 67 1.09 -7.12 -36.70
N PRO A 68 0.02 -7.90 -36.87
CA PRO A 68 -0.08 -8.89 -37.97
C PRO A 68 -0.13 -8.28 -39.39
N LYS A 69 0.00 -6.96 -39.55
CA LYS A 69 0.01 -6.28 -40.86
C LYS A 69 1.26 -5.47 -41.18
N GLU A 70 2.24 -5.39 -40.29
CA GLU A 70 3.52 -4.71 -40.58
C GLU A 70 4.64 -5.74 -40.82
N SER A 71 4.41 -6.58 -41.83
CA SER A 71 5.48 -7.36 -42.46
C SER A 71 5.90 -6.67 -43.75
N ALA A 72 6.79 -5.67 -43.65
CA ALA A 72 7.72 -5.29 -44.72
C ALA A 72 8.74 -4.26 -44.21
N GLY A 73 9.86 -4.73 -43.64
CA GLY A 73 11.13 -3.98 -43.74
C GLY A 73 11.91 -3.68 -42.46
N VAL A 74 11.37 -3.88 -41.25
CA VAL A 74 12.15 -3.64 -40.01
C VAL A 74 12.70 -4.96 -39.48
N PRO A 75 14.04 -5.16 -39.40
CA PRO A 75 14.62 -6.36 -38.82
C PRO A 75 14.16 -6.53 -37.38
N VAL A 76 13.66 -7.71 -37.01
CA VAL A 76 13.21 -8.04 -35.63
C VAL A 76 14.29 -7.74 -34.58
N GLY A 77 15.58 -7.81 -34.94
CA GLY A 77 16.68 -7.41 -34.06
C GLY A 77 16.76 -5.90 -33.77
N SER A 78 16.27 -5.05 -34.68
CA SER A 78 16.31 -3.59 -34.51
C SER A 78 15.23 -3.07 -33.55
N THR A 79 14.06 -3.72 -33.51
CA THR A 79 12.97 -3.38 -32.57
C THR A 79 13.32 -3.80 -31.15
N LEU A 80 13.92 -4.99 -30.97
CA LEU A 80 14.41 -5.44 -29.66
C LEU A 80 15.55 -4.55 -29.15
N ALA A 81 16.58 -4.29 -29.96
CA ALA A 81 17.69 -3.44 -29.54
C ALA A 81 17.20 -2.02 -29.15
N GLN A 82 16.17 -1.50 -29.81
CA GLN A 82 15.55 -0.22 -29.45
C GLN A 82 14.79 -0.31 -28.11
N ALA A 83 14.05 -1.39 -27.86
CA ALA A 83 13.39 -1.63 -26.57
C ALA A 83 14.42 -1.73 -25.43
N VAL A 84 15.53 -2.45 -25.65
CA VAL A 84 16.66 -2.54 -24.71
C VAL A 84 17.26 -1.16 -24.45
N ARG A 85 17.52 -0.35 -25.49
CA ARG A 85 18.04 1.03 -25.33
C ARG A 85 17.12 1.89 -24.47
N ARG A 86 15.81 1.79 -24.64
CA ARG A 86 14.81 2.52 -23.83
C ARG A 86 14.86 2.06 -22.37
N PHE A 87 14.90 0.76 -22.13
CA PHE A 87 15.02 0.18 -20.79
C PHE A 87 16.32 0.60 -20.11
N GLN A 88 17.46 0.52 -20.81
CA GLN A 88 18.77 0.94 -20.33
C GLN A 88 18.76 2.42 -19.94
N LYS A 89 18.25 3.30 -20.82
CA LYS A 89 18.16 4.74 -20.55
C LYS A 89 17.31 5.02 -19.29
N ALA A 90 16.18 4.33 -19.12
CA ALA A 90 15.34 4.47 -17.94
C ALA A 90 16.07 4.02 -16.66
N ASN A 91 16.83 2.93 -16.73
CA ASN A 91 17.63 2.42 -15.63
C ASN A 91 18.99 3.12 -15.45
N ARG A 92 19.26 4.22 -16.18
CA ARG A 92 20.52 4.97 -16.16
C ARG A 92 21.75 4.12 -16.53
N LEU A 93 21.56 3.15 -17.41
CA LEU A 93 22.61 2.35 -18.03
C LEU A 93 23.01 2.96 -19.38
N PRO A 94 24.24 2.69 -19.88
CA PRO A 94 24.62 3.01 -21.24
C PRO A 94 23.64 2.39 -22.25
N ALA A 95 23.10 3.19 -23.17
CA ALA A 95 22.08 2.76 -24.12
C ALA A 95 22.70 2.04 -25.34
N SER A 96 23.39 0.92 -25.11
CA SER A 96 23.98 0.08 -26.17
C SER A 96 22.92 -0.61 -27.03
N GLY A 97 21.81 -1.04 -26.41
CA GLY A 97 20.84 -1.94 -27.02
C GLY A 97 21.23 -3.41 -26.95
N GLU A 98 22.33 -3.72 -26.26
CA GLU A 98 22.83 -5.07 -26.04
C GLU A 98 22.40 -5.59 -24.65
N LEU A 99 22.23 -6.90 -24.53
CA LEU A 99 21.96 -7.57 -23.26
C LEU A 99 23.26 -7.80 -22.49
N ASP A 100 23.96 -6.72 -22.17
CA ASP A 100 25.18 -6.76 -21.36
C ASP A 100 24.90 -7.15 -19.90
N LEU A 101 25.96 -7.52 -19.16
CA LEU A 101 25.84 -7.94 -17.76
C LEU A 101 25.10 -6.90 -16.89
N PRO A 102 25.35 -5.59 -16.98
CA PRO A 102 24.57 -4.59 -16.24
C PRO A 102 23.08 -4.57 -16.61
N THR A 103 22.74 -4.75 -17.89
CA THR A 103 21.35 -4.79 -18.36
C THR A 103 20.63 -6.02 -17.84
N LEU A 104 21.23 -7.20 -17.94
CA LEU A 104 20.68 -8.44 -17.40
C LEU A 104 20.54 -8.36 -15.88
N ALA A 105 21.54 -7.80 -15.18
CA ALA A 105 21.45 -7.57 -13.74
C ALA A 105 20.28 -6.65 -13.38
N ALA A 106 20.04 -5.59 -14.16
CA ALA A 106 18.89 -4.70 -13.95
C ALA A 106 17.54 -5.35 -14.26
N MET A 107 17.46 -6.23 -15.26
CA MET A 107 16.26 -7.00 -15.59
C MET A 107 15.90 -8.05 -14.53
N ASN A 108 16.92 -8.65 -13.90
CA ASN A 108 16.77 -9.66 -12.84
C ASN A 108 16.62 -9.06 -11.43
N ARG A 109 16.53 -7.74 -11.29
CA ARG A 109 16.23 -7.14 -9.97
C ARG A 109 14.77 -7.41 -9.61
N PRO A 110 14.47 -7.73 -8.33
CA PRO A 110 13.10 -7.79 -7.85
C PRO A 110 12.38 -6.48 -8.18
N ARG A 111 11.13 -6.55 -8.64
CA ARG A 111 10.39 -5.41 -9.18
C ARG A 111 8.87 -5.57 -9.05
N CYS A 112 8.15 -4.46 -9.19
CA CYS A 112 6.70 -4.48 -9.32
C CYS A 112 6.29 -5.15 -10.65
N GLY A 113 5.21 -5.94 -10.60
CA GLY A 113 4.61 -6.65 -11.73
C GLY A 113 3.84 -5.77 -12.71
N ILE A 114 3.63 -4.49 -12.37
CA ILE A 114 2.88 -3.55 -13.24
C ILE A 114 3.74 -3.11 -14.43
N PRO A 115 3.16 -3.01 -15.65
CA PRO A 115 3.91 -2.53 -16.81
C PRO A 115 4.40 -1.09 -16.65
N ASP A 116 5.63 -0.82 -17.11
CA ASP A 116 6.29 0.49 -17.00
C ASP A 116 5.74 1.50 -18.00
N THR A 117 5.35 1.03 -19.17
CA THR A 117 4.86 1.86 -20.28
C THR A 117 3.62 1.22 -20.90
N LYS A 118 2.76 2.03 -21.52
CA LYS A 118 1.52 1.55 -22.13
C LYS A 118 1.85 0.56 -23.27
N LEU A 119 1.32 -0.66 -23.20
CA LEU A 119 1.11 -1.46 -24.41
C LEU A 119 -0.08 -0.87 -25.18
N PRO A 120 0.00 -0.72 -26.52
CA PRO A 120 -1.16 -0.37 -27.32
C PRO A 120 -2.26 -1.44 -27.15
N PRO A 121 -3.56 -1.08 -27.13
CA PRO A 121 -4.62 -2.06 -27.11
C PRO A 121 -4.57 -2.90 -28.40
N GLN A 122 -4.50 -4.23 -28.28
CA GLN A 122 -4.76 -5.11 -29.41
C GLN A 122 -6.21 -4.91 -29.88
N ALA A 123 -6.41 -4.45 -31.11
CA ALA A 123 -7.73 -4.31 -31.70
C ALA A 123 -8.33 -5.70 -31.94
N ALA A 124 -9.47 -5.98 -31.30
CA ALA A 124 -10.28 -7.17 -31.61
C ALA A 124 -10.70 -7.15 -33.09
N LEU A 125 -10.49 -8.27 -33.80
CA LEU A 125 -10.92 -8.47 -35.18
C LEU A 125 -12.45 -8.33 -35.30
N PRO A 126 -12.99 -7.63 -36.31
CA PRO A 126 -14.43 -7.52 -36.50
C PRO A 126 -15.02 -8.86 -36.97
N THR A 127 -16.03 -9.35 -36.25
CA THR A 127 -16.85 -10.51 -36.64
C THR A 127 -17.81 -10.13 -37.77
N PRO A 128 -18.13 -11.02 -38.74
CA PRO A 128 -18.90 -10.65 -39.93
C PRO A 128 -20.37 -10.34 -39.61
N LEU A 129 -20.90 -9.35 -40.34
CA LEU A 129 -22.29 -8.89 -40.32
C LEU A 129 -23.29 -10.02 -40.58
N GLY A 130 -24.08 -10.36 -39.56
CA GLY A 130 -25.29 -11.16 -39.65
C GLY A 130 -26.55 -10.32 -39.41
N LEU A 131 -27.43 -10.29 -40.40
CA LEU A 131 -28.67 -9.54 -40.51
C LEU A 131 -29.58 -9.61 -39.27
N ARG A 132 -30.13 -8.47 -38.83
CA ARG A 132 -31.34 -8.40 -37.98
C ARG A 132 -32.44 -7.57 -38.66
N PRO A 133 -33.70 -8.06 -38.74
CA PRO A 133 -34.80 -7.29 -39.29
C PRO A 133 -35.29 -6.23 -38.30
N ARG A 134 -35.63 -5.05 -38.84
CA ARG A 134 -36.13 -3.88 -38.09
C ARG A 134 -37.57 -4.09 -37.62
N ALA A 135 -37.79 -4.19 -36.32
CA ALA A 135 -39.11 -4.02 -35.70
C ALA A 135 -39.15 -2.70 -34.91
N ARG A 136 -40.12 -1.84 -35.26
CA ARG A 136 -40.36 -0.50 -34.69
C ARG A 136 -41.09 -0.63 -33.34
N GLN A 137 -40.41 -0.42 -32.21
CA GLN A 137 -41.07 -0.37 -30.90
C GLN A 137 -41.55 1.04 -30.54
N LYS A 138 -42.83 1.12 -30.18
CA LYS A 138 -43.56 2.32 -29.77
C LYS A 138 -43.14 2.75 -28.36
N ARG A 139 -42.94 4.05 -28.19
CA ARG A 139 -42.57 4.74 -26.94
C ARG A 139 -43.81 4.86 -26.02
N PHE A 140 -44.06 3.92 -25.10
CA PHE A 140 -44.98 4.20 -23.98
C PHE A 140 -44.83 3.35 -22.71
N LEU A 141 -43.89 2.41 -22.59
CA LEU A 141 -43.68 1.67 -21.33
C LEU A 141 -42.24 1.79 -20.86
N GLN A 142 -41.90 3.02 -20.46
CA GLN A 142 -40.68 3.36 -19.73
C GLN A 142 -41.08 4.09 -18.45
N MET A 143 -41.56 3.35 -17.46
CA MET A 143 -41.58 3.69 -16.04
C MET A 143 -42.00 2.42 -15.32
N LEU A 144 -41.31 2.07 -14.23
CA LEU A 144 -41.52 0.87 -13.40
C LEU A 144 -40.84 -0.39 -13.97
N LEU A 145 -39.51 -0.43 -13.81
CA LEU A 145 -38.67 -1.58 -13.40
C LEU A 145 -37.20 -1.21 -13.70
N PRO A 146 -36.25 -1.35 -12.75
CA PRO A 146 -34.84 -1.14 -13.04
C PRO A 146 -34.36 -2.28 -13.96
N LYS A 147 -33.87 -1.91 -15.15
CA LYS A 147 -33.20 -2.85 -16.06
C LYS A 147 -31.88 -3.32 -15.44
N PRO A 148 -31.59 -4.64 -15.43
CA PRO A 148 -30.25 -5.14 -15.20
C PRO A 148 -29.44 -4.96 -16.50
N GLY A 149 -28.30 -4.27 -16.43
CA GLY A 149 -27.39 -4.12 -17.56
C GLY A 149 -26.08 -3.50 -17.10
N GLY A 150 -24.90 -4.00 -17.44
CA GLY A 150 -24.56 -5.12 -18.30
C GLY A 150 -23.10 -5.48 -18.08
N GLN A 151 -22.77 -6.71 -18.45
CA GLN A 151 -21.41 -7.21 -18.56
C GLN A 151 -20.56 -6.24 -19.39
N HIS A 152 -19.44 -5.79 -18.84
CA HIS A 152 -18.36 -5.22 -19.62
C HIS A 152 -17.20 -6.22 -19.60
N GLU A 153 -17.24 -7.11 -20.57
CA GLU A 153 -16.11 -7.92 -20.98
C GLU A 153 -14.95 -7.03 -21.46
N GLY A 154 -13.74 -7.50 -21.11
CA GLY A 154 -12.42 -7.17 -21.62
C GLY A 154 -12.25 -5.98 -22.56
N THR A 155 -11.71 -4.88 -22.03
CA THR A 155 -10.76 -4.00 -22.73
C THR A 155 -9.97 -3.17 -21.71
N PRO A 156 -8.63 -3.08 -21.77
CA PRO A 156 -7.83 -2.30 -20.84
C PRO A 156 -7.78 -0.84 -21.29
N ASP A 157 -8.89 -0.12 -21.11
CA ASP A 157 -8.94 1.30 -21.40
C ASP A 157 -8.28 2.08 -20.24
N THR A 158 -7.15 2.74 -20.52
CA THR A 158 -6.50 3.68 -19.59
C THR A 158 -6.45 5.08 -20.22
N GLY A 159 -7.59 5.77 -20.10
CA GLY A 159 -7.66 7.23 -20.00
C GLY A 159 -6.91 7.78 -18.77
N PRO A 160 -6.97 9.09 -18.49
CA PRO A 160 -6.08 9.76 -17.52
C PRO A 160 -6.18 9.10 -16.14
N SER A 161 -5.06 9.06 -15.39
CA SER A 161 -4.93 8.46 -14.05
C SER A 161 -6.26 8.44 -13.30
N ARG A 162 -6.85 7.24 -13.15
CA ARG A 162 -8.12 7.05 -12.44
C ARG A 162 -7.88 7.27 -10.95
N ALA A 163 -8.09 8.49 -10.50
CA ALA A 163 -8.12 8.83 -9.09
C ALA A 163 -9.50 8.48 -8.50
N PHE A 164 -9.54 8.07 -7.23
CA PHE A 164 -10.80 7.92 -6.52
C PHE A 164 -11.52 9.25 -6.37
N SER A 165 -12.83 9.27 -6.60
CA SER A 165 -13.65 10.46 -6.35
C SER A 165 -14.05 10.61 -4.87
N LYS A 166 -14.03 9.51 -4.11
CA LYS A 166 -14.34 9.51 -2.67
C LYS A 166 -13.12 9.97 -1.87
N LYS A 167 -13.35 10.71 -0.78
CA LYS A 167 -12.30 11.09 0.17
C LYS A 167 -12.02 10.01 1.22
N THR A 168 -13.04 9.26 1.62
CA THR A 168 -12.88 8.13 2.54
C THR A 168 -12.87 6.84 1.74
N LEU A 169 -11.79 6.09 1.86
CA LEU A 169 -11.58 4.81 1.21
C LEU A 169 -11.46 3.71 2.25
N THR A 170 -12.17 2.61 2.02
CA THR A 170 -12.11 1.43 2.87
C THR A 170 -11.07 0.45 2.37
N TRP A 171 -10.37 -0.21 3.28
CA TRP A 171 -9.44 -1.28 2.94
C TRP A 171 -9.62 -2.52 3.80
N ARG A 172 -9.22 -3.67 3.25
CA ARG A 172 -9.27 -4.97 3.95
C ARG A 172 -8.14 -5.89 3.50
N LEU A 173 -7.44 -6.48 4.45
CA LEU A 173 -6.63 -7.67 4.21
C LEU A 173 -7.56 -8.88 4.14
N VAL A 174 -7.57 -9.58 3.00
CA VAL A 174 -8.49 -10.68 2.73
C VAL A 174 -8.17 -11.86 3.65
N GLY A 175 -9.18 -12.34 4.39
CA GLY A 175 -8.99 -13.29 5.49
C GLY A 175 -8.36 -14.63 5.11
N ASP A 176 -8.62 -15.11 3.89
CA ASP A 176 -8.06 -16.38 3.41
C ASP A 176 -6.68 -16.20 2.73
N ALA A 177 -6.16 -14.97 2.70
CA ALA A 177 -4.99 -14.57 1.91
C ALA A 177 -3.93 -13.86 2.77
N TYR A 178 -3.69 -14.35 3.99
CA TYR A 178 -2.59 -13.88 4.82
C TYR A 178 -1.28 -14.56 4.41
N SER A 179 -0.15 -13.84 4.56
CA SER A 179 1.17 -14.46 4.47
C SER A 179 1.37 -15.43 5.63
N SER A 180 2.02 -16.58 5.38
CA SER A 180 2.46 -17.48 6.44
C SER A 180 3.77 -17.05 7.11
N GLN A 181 4.46 -16.04 6.57
CA GLN A 181 5.80 -15.61 7.02
C GLN A 181 5.75 -14.55 8.13
N LEU A 182 4.64 -13.85 8.28
CA LEU A 182 4.43 -12.77 9.25
C LEU A 182 3.12 -12.99 10.01
N SER A 183 3.03 -12.55 11.26
CA SER A 183 1.76 -12.58 11.99
C SER A 183 0.72 -11.68 11.33
N VAL A 184 -0.57 -12.02 11.47
CA VAL A 184 -1.67 -11.22 10.88
C VAL A 184 -1.69 -9.81 11.46
N GLU A 185 -1.42 -9.67 12.76
CA GLU A 185 -1.34 -8.39 13.46
C GLU A 185 -0.25 -7.50 12.88
N GLU A 186 0.90 -8.09 12.56
CA GLU A 186 2.06 -7.39 11.99
C GLU A 186 1.82 -6.99 10.53
N GLN A 187 1.24 -7.89 9.73
CA GLN A 187 0.79 -7.57 8.37
C GLN A 187 -0.18 -6.37 8.39
N ARG A 188 -1.22 -6.42 9.24
CA ARG A 188 -2.21 -5.34 9.38
C ARG A 188 -1.58 -4.04 9.88
N TYR A 189 -0.63 -4.10 10.80
CA TYR A 189 0.11 -2.94 11.27
C TYR A 189 0.91 -2.28 10.14
N ILE A 190 1.63 -3.07 9.34
CA ILE A 190 2.38 -2.59 8.19
C ILE A 190 1.46 -1.94 7.16
N PHE A 191 0.31 -2.54 6.86
CA PHE A 191 -0.65 -1.96 5.90
C PHE A 191 -1.29 -0.68 6.42
N ARG A 192 -1.68 -0.61 7.70
CA ARG A 192 -2.13 0.65 8.32
C ARG A 192 -1.10 1.75 8.16
N LEU A 193 0.17 1.41 8.36
CA LEU A 193 1.24 2.35 8.19
C LEU A 193 1.41 2.79 6.72
N ALA A 194 1.36 1.85 5.78
CA ALA A 194 1.47 2.17 4.36
C ALA A 194 0.36 3.13 3.89
N PHE A 195 -0.89 2.90 4.33
CA PHE A 195 -2.00 3.83 4.07
C PHE A 195 -1.80 5.18 4.77
N ARG A 196 -1.30 5.17 6.01
CA ARG A 196 -1.01 6.40 6.75
C ARG A 196 -0.03 7.29 6.00
N MET A 197 1.05 6.73 5.45
CA MET A 197 2.05 7.50 4.68
C MET A 197 1.42 8.29 3.53
N TRP A 198 0.42 7.73 2.84
CA TRP A 198 -0.33 8.45 1.81
C TRP A 198 -1.35 9.44 2.37
N SER A 199 -2.02 9.13 3.48
CA SER A 199 -2.96 10.05 4.15
C SER A 199 -2.28 11.29 4.74
N GLU A 200 -1.00 11.21 5.10
CA GLU A 200 -0.26 12.36 5.65
C GLU A 200 0.01 13.43 4.59
N VAL A 201 -0.07 13.09 3.30
CA VAL A 201 0.27 13.98 2.18
C VAL A 201 -0.91 14.24 1.24
N THR A 202 -2.09 13.70 1.54
CA THR A 202 -3.33 13.84 0.76
C THR A 202 -4.54 14.02 1.69
N PRO A 203 -5.65 14.62 1.22
CA PRO A 203 -6.87 14.72 2.01
C PRO A 203 -7.69 13.41 2.07
N LEU A 204 -7.09 12.27 1.73
CA LEU A 204 -7.74 10.96 1.77
C LEU A 204 -7.72 10.39 3.19
N ASP A 205 -8.83 9.77 3.58
CA ASP A 205 -9.00 9.05 4.84
C ASP A 205 -9.14 7.55 4.55
N PHE A 206 -8.26 6.73 5.13
CA PHE A 206 -8.25 5.28 4.90
C PHE A 206 -8.75 4.55 6.14
N ARG A 207 -9.78 3.72 5.99
CA ARG A 207 -10.39 2.97 7.10
C ARG A 207 -10.35 1.48 6.86
N GLU A 208 -9.86 0.74 7.84
CA GLU A 208 -9.93 -0.71 7.82
C GLU A 208 -11.39 -1.14 8.05
N ASP A 209 -11.99 -1.86 7.10
CA ASP A 209 -13.35 -2.39 7.22
C ASP A 209 -13.28 -3.91 7.27
N LEU A 210 -13.71 -4.52 8.38
CA LEU A 210 -13.75 -5.97 8.57
C LEU A 210 -15.15 -6.58 8.44
N THR A 211 -16.18 -5.74 8.28
CA THR A 211 -17.59 -6.12 8.46
C THR A 211 -18.40 -6.09 7.18
N ALA A 212 -18.15 -5.13 6.29
CA ALA A 212 -18.91 -5.03 5.05
C ALA A 212 -18.66 -6.24 4.13
N PRO A 213 -19.57 -6.57 3.21
CA PRO A 213 -19.27 -7.55 2.16
C PRO A 213 -18.03 -7.13 1.35
N GLY A 214 -17.18 -8.08 0.99
CA GLY A 214 -15.91 -7.80 0.31
C GLY A 214 -16.08 -6.97 -0.97
N THR A 215 -17.21 -7.10 -1.67
CA THR A 215 -17.53 -6.32 -2.88
C THR A 215 -17.72 -4.82 -2.64
N MET A 216 -17.91 -4.38 -1.39
CA MET A 216 -18.05 -2.97 -1.02
C MET A 216 -16.75 -2.33 -0.55
N VAL A 217 -15.70 -3.13 -0.32
CA VAL A 217 -14.39 -2.62 0.11
C VAL A 217 -13.68 -2.01 -1.08
N ASP A 218 -13.23 -0.75 -0.94
CA ASP A 218 -12.59 -0.01 -2.05
C ASP A 218 -11.20 -0.56 -2.38
N ILE A 219 -10.45 -1.04 -1.38
CA ILE A 219 -9.08 -1.57 -1.56
C ILE A 219 -8.91 -2.91 -0.82
N LYS A 220 -8.59 -3.98 -1.54
CA LYS A 220 -8.34 -5.31 -0.96
C LYS A 220 -6.87 -5.68 -1.09
N LEU A 221 -6.31 -6.26 -0.05
CA LEU A 221 -4.94 -6.75 -0.03
C LEU A 221 -4.96 -8.25 0.20
N GLY A 222 -4.05 -8.99 -0.43
CA GLY A 222 -3.90 -10.42 -0.21
C GLY A 222 -2.57 -10.97 -0.68
N PHE A 223 -2.11 -12.01 0.00
CA PHE A 223 -0.93 -12.79 -0.36
C PHE A 223 -1.33 -14.00 -1.19
N GLY A 224 -0.48 -14.39 -2.13
CA GLY A 224 -0.71 -15.56 -2.95
C GLY A 224 0.58 -16.08 -3.60
N ARG A 225 0.56 -17.33 -4.04
CA ARG A 225 1.66 -17.97 -4.79
C ARG A 225 1.17 -18.41 -6.15
N GLY A 226 2.00 -18.34 -7.17
CA GLY A 226 1.65 -18.77 -8.53
C GLY A 226 0.27 -18.24 -8.96
N ARG A 227 -0.68 -19.14 -9.25
CA ARG A 227 -2.09 -18.78 -9.50
C ARG A 227 -2.80 -18.54 -8.17
N HIS A 228 -3.26 -17.32 -7.95
CA HIS A 228 -3.80 -16.89 -6.65
C HIS A 228 -5.08 -16.07 -6.81
N LEU A 229 -5.98 -16.11 -5.81
CA LEU A 229 -7.11 -15.19 -5.62
C LEU A 229 -8.02 -14.94 -6.84
N GLY A 230 -8.12 -15.89 -7.77
CA GLY A 230 -8.84 -15.70 -9.03
C GLY A 230 -8.19 -14.69 -9.99
N CYS A 231 -6.95 -14.27 -9.71
CA CYS A 231 -6.14 -13.40 -10.55
C CYS A 231 -5.74 -14.11 -11.85
N SER A 232 -5.79 -13.37 -12.95
CA SER A 232 -5.32 -13.85 -14.26
C SER A 232 -3.80 -13.86 -14.39
N ARG A 233 -3.09 -13.10 -13.54
CA ARG A 233 -1.63 -13.06 -13.48
C ARG A 233 -1.12 -14.10 -12.50
N VAL A 234 -0.09 -14.81 -12.93
CA VAL A 234 0.56 -15.87 -12.18
C VAL A 234 1.89 -15.32 -11.67
N PHE A 235 2.15 -15.43 -10.38
CA PHE A 235 3.45 -15.09 -9.81
C PHE A 235 4.54 -16.04 -10.31
N ASP A 236 5.77 -15.53 -10.43
CA ASP A 236 6.91 -16.26 -10.97
C ASP A 236 7.77 -16.95 -9.90
N GLY A 237 7.41 -16.79 -8.62
CA GLY A 237 8.18 -17.27 -7.49
C GLY A 237 9.21 -16.24 -7.04
N SER A 238 10.04 -16.59 -6.07
CA SER A 238 10.94 -15.63 -5.42
C SER A 238 11.98 -15.02 -6.36
N GLY A 239 12.25 -13.72 -6.22
CA GLY A 239 13.39 -13.01 -6.79
C GLY A 239 13.07 -12.12 -7.99
N GLN A 240 11.84 -12.09 -8.49
CA GLN A 240 11.44 -11.23 -9.61
C GLN A 240 10.21 -10.39 -9.28
N GLU A 241 8.99 -10.89 -9.43
CA GLU A 241 7.77 -10.09 -9.22
C GLU A 241 7.31 -10.15 -7.76
N PHE A 242 7.53 -9.09 -6.99
CA PHE A 242 7.15 -9.10 -5.57
C PHE A 242 5.65 -8.81 -5.32
N ALA A 243 5.01 -8.05 -6.19
CA ALA A 243 3.61 -7.66 -6.04
C ALA A 243 3.06 -7.05 -7.33
N HIS A 244 1.74 -6.94 -7.39
CA HIS A 244 1.05 -6.09 -8.37
C HIS A 244 -0.27 -5.54 -7.84
N ALA A 245 -0.62 -4.33 -8.28
CA ALA A 245 -1.91 -3.68 -8.05
C ALA A 245 -2.84 -3.72 -9.27
N TRP A 246 -4.11 -4.07 -9.09
CA TRP A 246 -5.12 -4.13 -10.15
C TRP A 246 -6.09 -2.94 -10.13
N ARG A 247 -6.74 -2.72 -11.29
CA ARG A 247 -7.56 -1.54 -11.65
C ARG A 247 -8.77 -1.25 -10.75
N LEU A 248 -9.06 -2.08 -9.75
CA LEU A 248 -10.21 -1.94 -8.84
C LEU A 248 -9.79 -1.93 -7.36
N GLY A 249 -8.54 -1.58 -7.07
CA GLY A 249 -8.04 -1.52 -5.70
C GLY A 249 -7.66 -2.88 -5.13
N GLU A 250 -7.38 -3.89 -5.95
CA GLU A 250 -6.87 -5.17 -5.47
C GLU A 250 -5.34 -5.17 -5.54
N ILE A 251 -4.68 -5.46 -4.43
CA ILE A 251 -3.22 -5.53 -4.30
C ILE A 251 -2.85 -6.95 -3.92
N HIS A 252 -2.02 -7.59 -4.74
CA HIS A 252 -1.53 -8.93 -4.47
C HIS A 252 -0.03 -8.92 -4.22
N PHE A 253 0.40 -9.63 -3.19
CA PHE A 253 1.80 -9.81 -2.82
C PHE A 253 2.20 -11.26 -3.07
N ASP A 254 3.38 -11.49 -3.64
CA ASP A 254 3.89 -12.83 -3.89
C ASP A 254 4.40 -13.47 -2.60
N ASP A 255 3.69 -14.45 -2.07
CA ASP A 255 4.03 -15.13 -0.81
C ASP A 255 5.17 -16.15 -0.97
N ASP A 256 5.77 -16.26 -2.16
CA ASP A 256 7.07 -16.89 -2.38
C ASP A 256 8.24 -15.92 -2.07
N GLU A 257 8.01 -14.60 -2.04
CA GLU A 257 9.04 -13.63 -1.65
C GLU A 257 9.24 -13.58 -0.13
N HIS A 258 10.48 -13.34 0.30
CA HIS A 258 10.78 -13.17 1.72
C HIS A 258 10.46 -11.75 2.20
N PHE A 259 9.19 -11.53 2.54
CA PHE A 259 8.72 -10.28 3.12
C PHE A 259 9.14 -10.11 4.57
N THR A 260 9.70 -8.95 4.88
CA THR A 260 10.29 -8.72 6.20
C THR A 260 9.48 -7.75 7.06
N PRO A 261 9.57 -7.91 8.39
CA PRO A 261 8.96 -7.00 9.34
C PRO A 261 9.69 -5.66 9.37
N LEU A 262 9.10 -4.66 10.03
CA LEU A 262 9.68 -3.30 10.15
C LEU A 262 11.01 -3.26 10.91
N SER A 263 11.28 -4.27 11.74
CA SER A 263 12.49 -4.39 12.54
C SER A 263 13.68 -4.98 11.78
N SER A 264 13.44 -5.52 10.58
CA SER A 264 14.49 -6.17 9.79
C SER A 264 15.03 -5.24 8.71
N ASP A 265 16.35 -5.18 8.61
CA ASP A 265 17.11 -4.47 7.59
C ASP A 265 17.52 -5.37 6.40
N THR A 266 17.20 -6.67 6.48
CA THR A 266 17.57 -7.67 5.47
C THR A 266 16.30 -8.22 4.81
N GLY A 267 16.28 -8.23 3.47
CA GLY A 267 15.20 -8.78 2.64
C GLY A 267 14.26 -7.74 2.00
N ILE A 268 13.04 -8.17 1.60
CA ILE A 268 12.06 -7.30 0.91
C ILE A 268 11.11 -6.71 1.95
N SER A 269 11.21 -5.41 2.18
CA SER A 269 10.36 -4.69 3.13
C SER A 269 8.91 -4.69 2.65
N LEU A 270 8.03 -5.36 3.40
CA LEU A 270 6.59 -5.37 3.11
C LEU A 270 6.02 -3.95 3.12
N LEU A 271 6.50 -3.09 4.03
CA LEU A 271 6.07 -1.68 4.07
C LEU A 271 6.40 -0.98 2.76
N LYS A 272 7.63 -1.13 2.26
CA LYS A 272 8.07 -0.48 1.03
C LYS A 272 7.25 -0.90 -0.18
N VAL A 273 7.04 -2.20 -0.32
CA VAL A 273 6.22 -2.77 -1.38
C VAL A 273 4.77 -2.30 -1.24
N ALA A 274 4.19 -2.34 -0.05
CA ALA A 274 2.82 -1.90 0.18
C ALA A 274 2.61 -0.42 -0.16
N VAL A 275 3.53 0.47 0.23
CA VAL A 275 3.45 1.90 -0.10
C VAL A 275 3.49 2.10 -1.62
N HIS A 276 4.35 1.37 -2.33
CA HIS A 276 4.43 1.40 -3.79
C HIS A 276 3.11 0.96 -4.45
N GLU A 277 2.59 -0.21 -4.09
CA GLU A 277 1.36 -0.75 -4.69
C GLU A 277 0.13 0.09 -4.36
N ILE A 278 0.05 0.66 -3.15
CA ILE A 278 -1.01 1.62 -2.82
C ILE A 278 -0.89 2.86 -3.70
N GLY A 279 0.32 3.33 -4.00
CA GLY A 279 0.53 4.42 -4.95
C GLY A 279 -0.08 4.14 -6.32
N HIS A 280 0.04 2.90 -6.82
CA HIS A 280 -0.63 2.47 -8.05
C HIS A 280 -2.15 2.46 -7.93
N VAL A 281 -2.70 1.92 -6.85
CA VAL A 281 -4.14 1.93 -6.58
C VAL A 281 -4.67 3.36 -6.55
N LEU A 282 -3.90 4.30 -6.01
CA LEU A 282 -4.23 5.72 -6.00
C LEU A 282 -4.00 6.44 -7.34
N GLY A 283 -3.45 5.77 -8.35
CA GLY A 283 -3.33 6.29 -9.72
C GLY A 283 -1.96 6.82 -10.12
N LEU A 284 -0.92 6.59 -9.30
CA LEU A 284 0.46 6.94 -9.65
C LEU A 284 1.06 5.90 -10.62
N PRO A 285 1.71 6.34 -11.71
CA PRO A 285 2.47 5.45 -12.58
C PRO A 285 3.87 5.19 -12.03
N HIS A 286 4.58 4.23 -12.61
CA HIS A 286 6.01 4.06 -12.39
C HIS A 286 6.81 5.31 -12.79
N THR A 287 7.91 5.55 -12.07
CA THR A 287 8.93 6.54 -12.44
C THR A 287 10.31 6.01 -12.13
N TYR A 288 11.28 6.25 -13.02
CA TYR A 288 12.67 5.84 -12.84
C TYR A 288 13.52 6.90 -12.11
N ARG A 289 12.88 7.82 -11.39
CA ARG A 289 13.58 8.79 -10.55
C ARG A 289 14.15 8.08 -9.33
N ALA A 290 15.47 8.13 -9.17
CA ALA A 290 16.11 7.61 -7.97
C ALA A 290 15.53 8.24 -6.70
N GLY A 291 15.20 7.40 -5.72
CA GLY A 291 14.61 7.78 -4.44
C GLY A 291 13.08 7.84 -4.44
N SER A 292 12.41 7.77 -5.60
CA SER A 292 10.95 7.66 -5.65
C SER A 292 10.48 6.29 -5.16
N ILE A 293 9.40 6.29 -4.38
CA ILE A 293 8.75 5.04 -3.96
C ILE A 293 8.13 4.31 -5.15
N MET A 294 7.70 5.05 -6.18
CA MET A 294 7.09 4.52 -7.40
C MET A 294 8.12 4.02 -8.42
N GLN A 295 9.37 3.77 -7.99
CA GLN A 295 10.37 3.13 -8.81
C GLN A 295 10.06 1.62 -8.95
N PRO A 296 10.00 1.08 -10.19
CA PRO A 296 9.56 -0.30 -10.40
C PRO A 296 10.49 -1.33 -9.79
N ASN A 297 11.81 -1.10 -9.90
CA ASN A 297 12.80 -2.01 -9.34
C ASN A 297 12.98 -1.77 -7.85
N TYR A 298 12.94 -2.83 -7.06
CA TYR A 298 13.26 -2.80 -5.64
C TYR A 298 14.72 -2.40 -5.46
N ILE A 299 14.92 -1.24 -4.84
CA ILE A 299 16.24 -0.81 -4.38
C ILE A 299 16.26 -1.03 -2.87
N PRO A 300 17.11 -1.92 -2.35
CA PRO A 300 17.41 -1.96 -0.93
C PRO A 300 17.91 -0.56 -0.51
N GLN A 301 17.11 0.15 0.27
CA GLN A 301 17.52 1.39 0.93
C GLN A 301 17.42 1.18 2.43
N GLU A 302 18.08 2.06 3.17
CA GLU A 302 18.19 2.03 4.63
C GLU A 302 16.81 1.84 5.32
N PRO A 303 16.79 1.23 6.52
CA PRO A 303 15.58 0.76 7.20
C PRO A 303 14.45 1.79 7.37
N ALA A 304 14.74 3.09 7.21
CA ALA A 304 13.75 4.14 7.08
C ALA A 304 13.75 4.72 5.65
N PHE A 305 12.67 4.51 4.90
CA PHE A 305 12.41 5.21 3.63
C PHE A 305 11.20 6.15 3.78
N GLU A 306 11.15 7.19 2.96
CA GLU A 306 10.07 8.17 2.96
C GLU A 306 9.55 8.42 1.54
N LEU A 307 8.35 9.01 1.43
CA LEU A 307 7.82 9.47 0.15
C LEU A 307 8.65 10.64 -0.38
N ASP A 308 9.26 10.45 -1.54
CA ASP A 308 10.04 11.51 -2.18
C ASP A 308 9.16 12.74 -2.49
N TRP A 309 9.79 13.91 -2.57
CA TRP A 309 9.08 15.14 -2.93
C TRP A 309 8.28 15.00 -4.24
N SER A 310 8.80 14.28 -5.24
CA SER A 310 8.08 14.07 -6.49
C SER A 310 6.86 13.18 -6.34
N ASP A 311 6.91 12.15 -5.49
CA ASP A 311 5.77 11.28 -5.19
C ASP A 311 4.66 12.07 -4.49
N ARG A 312 5.03 12.86 -3.48
CA ARG A 312 4.11 13.77 -2.78
C ARG A 312 3.44 14.76 -3.73
N LYS A 313 4.20 15.36 -4.65
CA LYS A 313 3.62 16.28 -5.63
C LYS A 313 2.79 15.58 -6.70
N ALA A 314 3.16 14.37 -7.10
CA ALA A 314 2.39 13.58 -8.05
C ALA A 314 1.03 13.21 -7.46
N ILE A 315 0.98 12.73 -6.21
CA ILE A 315 -0.28 12.36 -5.56
C ILE A 315 -1.15 13.58 -5.24
N GLN A 316 -0.55 14.70 -4.84
CA GLN A 316 -1.28 15.95 -4.59
C GLN A 316 -1.89 16.55 -5.85
N ARG A 317 -1.35 16.27 -7.05
CA ARG A 317 -2.00 16.65 -8.32
C ARG A 317 -3.27 15.86 -8.59
N LEU A 318 -3.40 14.67 -8.03
CA LEU A 318 -4.59 13.82 -8.18
C LEU A 318 -5.66 14.13 -7.13
N TYR A 319 -5.27 14.32 -5.87
CA TYR A 319 -6.21 14.42 -4.74
C TYR A 319 -6.24 15.79 -4.07
N GLY A 320 -5.38 16.71 -4.47
CA GLY A 320 -5.17 17.98 -3.77
C GLY A 320 -4.26 17.84 -2.55
N SER A 321 -4.14 18.93 -1.81
CA SER A 321 -3.34 19.00 -0.57
C SER A 321 -4.26 19.11 0.65
N CYS A 322 -3.74 18.78 1.83
CA CYS A 322 -4.46 18.99 3.08
C CYS A 322 -4.57 20.50 3.35
N GLU A 323 -5.79 20.98 3.55
CA GLU A 323 -6.07 22.39 3.84
C GLU A 323 -6.65 22.55 5.25
N GLY A 324 -6.27 23.63 5.92
CA GLY A 324 -6.77 23.97 7.24
C GLY A 324 -6.04 25.19 7.82
N SER A 325 -6.70 25.90 8.72
CA SER A 325 -6.06 26.94 9.53
C SER A 325 -5.43 26.32 10.77
N PHE A 326 -4.28 26.85 11.15
CA PHE A 326 -3.68 26.61 12.46
C PHE A 326 -4.07 27.76 13.40
N ASP A 327 -4.25 27.44 14.68
CA ASP A 327 -4.55 28.44 15.70
C ASP A 327 -3.30 29.27 16.00
N THR A 328 -2.15 28.61 16.12
CA THR A 328 -0.84 29.26 16.32
C THR A 328 0.23 28.52 15.53
N VAL A 329 1.13 29.26 14.89
CA VAL A 329 2.35 28.72 14.27
C VAL A 329 3.55 29.48 14.81
N PHE A 330 4.57 28.78 15.27
CA PHE A 330 5.74 29.43 15.86
C PHE A 330 7.02 28.62 15.70
N ASP A 331 8.15 29.33 15.61
CA ASP A 331 9.47 28.71 15.69
C ASP A 331 9.92 28.64 17.14
N TRP A 332 10.33 27.44 17.57
CA TRP A 332 11.00 27.28 18.85
C TRP A 332 12.51 27.13 18.64
N ILE A 333 13.22 28.20 18.97
CA ILE A 333 14.68 28.30 18.88
C ILE A 333 15.33 27.70 20.13
N ARG A 334 16.43 26.96 19.98
CA ARG A 334 17.18 26.37 21.08
C ARG A 334 18.67 26.26 20.75
N LYS A 335 19.51 26.28 21.79
CA LYS A 335 20.95 25.99 21.68
C LYS A 335 21.16 24.49 21.88
N GLU A 336 21.72 23.80 20.89
CA GLU A 336 22.14 22.41 20.97
C GLU A 336 23.67 22.34 20.91
N ARG A 337 24.29 21.51 21.76
CA ARG A 337 25.71 21.17 21.64
C ARG A 337 25.85 19.95 20.76
N ASN A 338 26.72 20.01 19.75
CA ASN A 338 27.03 18.82 18.94
C ASN A 338 28.01 17.89 19.68
N GLN A 339 28.33 16.74 19.07
CA GLN A 339 29.27 15.75 19.59
C GLN A 339 30.70 16.28 19.83
N TYR A 340 31.04 17.44 19.25
CA TYR A 340 32.33 18.12 19.40
C TYR A 340 32.27 19.27 20.41
N GLY A 341 31.15 19.47 21.10
CA GLY A 341 30.95 20.52 22.09
C GLY A 341 30.63 21.92 21.51
N GLU A 342 30.54 22.07 20.18
CA GLU A 342 30.16 23.32 19.53
C GLU A 342 28.70 23.64 19.80
N VAL A 343 28.41 24.88 20.22
CA VAL A 343 27.04 25.37 20.39
C VAL A 343 26.48 25.76 19.03
N ARG A 344 25.39 25.11 18.62
CA ARG A 344 24.64 25.47 17.42
C ARG A 344 23.24 25.91 17.80
N VAL A 345 22.77 26.97 17.16
CA VAL A 345 21.38 27.41 17.26
C VAL A 345 20.57 26.57 16.28
N ARG A 346 19.49 25.96 16.76
CA ARG A 346 18.51 25.25 15.94
C ARG A 346 17.12 25.74 16.24
N PHE A 347 16.23 25.58 15.30
CA PHE A 347 14.81 25.81 15.51
C PHE A 347 14.01 24.73 14.81
N ASN A 348 12.82 24.47 15.36
CA ASN A 348 11.78 23.74 14.67
C ASN A 348 10.51 24.59 14.66
N THR A 349 9.74 24.53 13.59
CA THR A 349 8.43 25.19 13.50
C THR A 349 7.37 24.26 14.05
N TYR A 350 6.53 24.77 14.95
CA TYR A 350 5.38 24.06 15.49
C TYR A 350 4.10 24.68 14.96
N PHE A 351 3.15 23.82 14.61
CA PHE A 351 1.83 24.19 14.13
C PHE A 351 0.80 23.63 15.09
N PHE A 352 -0.03 24.47 15.69
CA PHE A 352 -1.04 24.08 16.67
C PHE A 352 -2.44 24.27 16.09
N ARG A 353 -3.34 23.32 16.32
CA ARG A 353 -4.75 23.42 15.92
C ARG A 353 -5.62 22.64 16.89
N SER A 354 -6.61 23.30 17.46
CA SER A 354 -7.47 22.76 18.51
C SER A 354 -6.60 22.15 19.61
N SER A 355 -6.74 20.86 19.93
CA SER A 355 -5.94 20.14 20.92
C SER A 355 -4.71 19.41 20.34
N TRP A 356 -4.35 19.68 19.09
CA TRP A 356 -3.33 18.95 18.33
C TRP A 356 -2.19 19.85 17.91
N TYR A 357 -1.01 19.26 17.72
CA TYR A 357 0.13 19.94 17.15
C TYR A 357 0.92 19.06 16.17
N TRP A 358 1.59 19.73 15.24
CA TRP A 358 2.58 19.18 14.32
C TRP A 358 3.91 19.86 14.61
N LEU A 359 4.98 19.07 14.56
CA LEU A 359 6.36 19.50 14.60
C LEU A 359 6.90 19.42 13.18
N TYR A 360 7.25 20.56 12.61
CA TYR A 360 8.00 20.63 11.35
C TYR A 360 9.49 20.70 11.64
N GLU A 361 10.21 19.69 11.20
CA GLU A 361 11.66 19.60 11.29
C GLU A 361 12.28 20.39 10.14
N ASN A 362 12.55 21.69 10.34
CA ASN A 362 13.04 22.59 9.30
C ASN A 362 14.30 22.07 8.60
N ARG A 363 15.19 21.40 9.34
CA ARG A 363 16.40 20.76 8.78
C ARG A 363 16.08 19.67 7.76
N ASN A 364 15.01 18.92 7.98
CA ASN A 364 14.59 17.81 7.15
C ASN A 364 13.51 18.22 6.13
N ASN A 365 13.06 19.48 6.20
CA ASN A 365 12.00 20.04 5.36
C ASN A 365 10.73 19.16 5.35
N ARG A 366 10.34 18.68 6.54
CA ARG A 366 9.15 17.83 6.71
C ARG A 366 8.53 17.93 8.09
N THR A 367 7.27 17.52 8.18
CA THR A 367 6.60 17.22 9.45
C THR A 367 7.21 15.97 10.09
N ARG A 368 7.25 15.93 11.43
CA ARG A 368 7.68 14.77 12.20
C ARG A 368 6.71 13.63 11.96
N TYR A 369 7.26 12.44 11.75
CA TYR A 369 6.48 11.22 11.63
C TYR A 369 5.66 10.95 12.90
N GLY A 370 4.42 10.48 12.72
CA GLY A 370 3.53 10.20 13.85
C GLY A 370 2.63 11.37 14.22
N ASP A 371 2.87 12.56 13.68
CA ASP A 371 1.99 13.72 13.87
C ASP A 371 0.65 13.58 13.13
N PRO A 372 -0.41 14.31 13.54
CA PRO A 372 -0.45 15.19 14.71
C PRO A 372 -0.39 14.42 16.04
N LEU A 373 0.19 15.06 17.06
CA LEU A 373 0.10 14.61 18.46
C LEU A 373 -0.79 15.54 19.28
N GLN A 374 -1.36 15.04 20.37
CA GLN A 374 -2.08 15.89 21.31
C GLN A 374 -1.11 16.83 22.02
N ILE A 375 -1.51 18.08 22.23
CA ILE A 375 -0.69 19.09 22.92
C ILE A 375 -0.20 18.56 24.26
N LEU A 376 -1.08 17.93 25.04
CA LEU A 376 -0.76 17.37 26.37
C LEU A 376 0.36 16.32 26.35
N THR A 377 0.55 15.61 25.23
CA THR A 377 1.61 14.59 25.09
C THR A 377 2.99 15.23 25.03
N GLY A 378 3.13 16.36 24.32
CA GLY A 378 4.41 17.04 24.11
C GLY A 378 4.66 18.22 25.04
N TRP A 379 3.60 18.81 25.59
CA TRP A 379 3.65 20.10 26.27
C TRP A 379 2.85 20.04 27.56
N ARG A 380 3.54 20.23 28.69
CA ARG A 380 2.94 20.25 30.03
C ARG A 380 2.86 21.68 30.55
N GLY A 381 1.80 21.99 31.29
CA GLY A 381 1.64 23.29 31.94
C GLY A 381 1.21 24.43 31.01
N ILE A 382 0.80 24.14 29.78
CA ILE A 382 0.26 25.12 28.82
C ILE A 382 -1.22 24.82 28.53
N PRO A 383 -1.98 25.75 27.94
CA PRO A 383 -3.35 25.48 27.53
C PRO A 383 -3.45 24.26 26.60
N MET A 384 -4.39 23.35 26.91
CA MET A 384 -4.49 22.04 26.23
C MET A 384 -5.16 22.10 24.85
N GLN A 385 -5.71 23.25 24.47
CA GLN A 385 -6.34 23.47 23.17
C GLN A 385 -6.43 24.95 22.84
N SER A 386 -6.52 25.28 21.55
CA SER A 386 -6.82 26.64 21.05
C SER A 386 -5.90 27.67 21.68
N ILE A 387 -4.60 27.51 21.40
CA ILE A 387 -3.58 28.50 21.78
C ILE A 387 -3.73 29.68 20.83
N ASP A 388 -3.75 30.89 21.38
CA ASP A 388 -3.98 32.12 20.61
C ASP A 388 -2.67 32.73 20.12
N ALA A 389 -1.62 32.66 20.94
CA ALA A 389 -0.30 33.18 20.58
C ALA A 389 0.82 32.48 21.36
N PHE A 390 2.03 32.60 20.81
CA PHE A 390 3.26 32.14 21.43
C PHE A 390 4.31 33.27 21.37
N VAL A 391 5.05 33.44 22.47
CA VAL A 391 6.20 34.36 22.53
C VAL A 391 7.40 33.62 23.09
N HIS A 392 8.53 33.67 22.37
CA HIS A 392 9.82 33.19 22.84
C HIS A 392 10.73 34.38 23.16
N VAL A 393 10.98 34.62 24.44
CA VAL A 393 11.92 35.65 24.90
C VAL A 393 13.29 35.00 25.02
N TRP A 394 14.11 35.20 23.98
CA TRP A 394 15.44 34.62 23.90
C TRP A 394 16.52 35.70 23.88
N SER A 395 17.34 35.74 24.91
CA SER A 395 18.45 36.69 25.10
C SER A 395 19.66 36.00 25.71
N TRP A 396 20.72 36.76 26.00
CA TRP A 396 21.93 36.22 26.64
C TRP A 396 21.69 35.63 28.04
N GLY A 397 20.71 36.15 28.79
CA GLY A 397 20.41 35.72 30.16
C GLY A 397 18.99 35.18 30.38
N LYS A 398 18.17 35.08 29.32
CA LYS A 398 16.78 34.60 29.41
C LYS A 398 16.44 33.69 28.25
N ASP A 399 15.71 32.62 28.55
CA ASP A 399 15.14 31.68 27.60
C ASP A 399 13.74 31.26 28.12
N GLU A 400 12.77 32.16 27.92
CA GLU A 400 11.41 32.04 28.46
C GLU A 400 10.39 31.89 27.33
N ARG A 401 9.39 31.04 27.54
CA ARG A 401 8.37 30.69 26.54
C ARG A 401 7.00 30.93 27.15
N TYR A 402 6.19 31.74 26.48
CA TYR A 402 4.86 32.11 26.92
C TYR A 402 3.81 31.63 25.92
N PHE A 403 2.72 31.05 26.44
CA PHE A 403 1.63 30.52 25.64
C PHE A 403 0.34 31.21 26.07
N PHE A 404 -0.24 31.99 25.17
CA PHE A 404 -1.40 32.81 25.48
C PHE A 404 -2.69 32.09 25.14
N LYS A 405 -3.67 32.18 26.05
CA LYS A 405 -5.05 31.81 25.79
C LYS A 405 -6.00 32.77 26.52
N GLY A 406 -6.73 33.58 25.74
CA GLY A 406 -7.51 34.69 26.25
C GLY A 406 -6.63 35.63 27.07
N ILE A 407 -6.94 35.76 28.35
CA ILE A 407 -6.22 36.63 29.29
C ILE A 407 -5.12 35.92 30.11
N CYS A 408 -4.94 34.60 29.92
CA CYS A 408 -3.96 33.79 30.64
C CYS A 408 -2.70 33.56 29.79
N PHE A 409 -1.52 33.48 30.43
CA PHE A 409 -0.24 33.21 29.76
C PHE A 409 0.73 32.36 30.61
#